data_AF-A0A5C3PZF2-F1
#
_entry.id   AF-A0A5C3PZF2-F1
#
_cell.length_a   1.000
_cell.length_b   1.000
_cell.length_c   1.000
_cell.angle_alpha   90.00
_cell.angle_beta   90.00
_cell.angle_gamma   90.00
#
_symmetry.space_group_name_H-M   'P 1'
#
loop_
_entity.id
_entity.type
_entity.pdbx_description
1 polymer ?
#
loop_
_entity_poly.entity_id
_entity_poly.type
_entity_poly.pdbx_seq_one_letter_code
_entity_poly.pdbx_strand_id
1 'polypeptide(L)'
;MQKLDERYKEPTAQMDEEEEEEEEEPVGQTALRIRVPALSSSRFTYLHSSSLTSHNILLHLRSLIAAGSKRTLEQVAEDAARTTGSGSVSCAERNSLYNGQSFLPSARAADLAKLPEVHPDLSASDGRPELFTRESIAAALGGNAKFNWHIYVAEPTQLSAKYDIRLYLCLTKLAWLPAGPGKHGFLHLDLDQKVTKTNAGDSSTDDDPRLHIFVGMGGGTPEFFQYYGMYRITHAERLSKEEWEALPAAPRWNVVEKMVSQKGRESGQRKEKTDIRDRLDSGEYLAPCMRLECVEFDAGFYKDLVEARRKKAEEESDARSVEKQVLSTPSKKRRTSGRADAD
;
A
#
# COMPACT_ATOMS: atom_id res chain seq x y z
N MET A 1 43.88 22.08 -56.42
CA MET A 1 43.48 22.08 -54.99
C MET A 1 43.90 20.75 -54.39
N GLN A 2 44.60 20.84 -53.26
CA GLN A 2 45.39 19.78 -52.64
C GLN A 2 44.55 18.75 -51.89
N LYS A 3 45.19 17.60 -51.69
CA LYS A 3 44.77 16.34 -51.07
C LYS A 3 44.23 16.51 -49.65
N LEU A 4 43.24 15.68 -49.29
CA LEU A 4 42.91 15.31 -47.92
C LEU A 4 42.77 13.79 -47.86
N ASP A 5 43.90 13.14 -47.59
CA ASP A 5 43.97 11.84 -46.93
C ASP A 5 44.04 12.14 -45.43
N GLU A 6 43.21 11.51 -44.61
CA GLU A 6 43.67 10.92 -43.35
C GLU A 6 42.61 9.98 -42.77
N ARG A 7 42.95 8.69 -42.84
CA ARG A 7 42.24 7.57 -42.24
C ARG A 7 42.54 7.55 -40.75
N TYR A 8 41.50 7.58 -39.92
CA TYR A 8 41.62 7.10 -38.54
C TYR A 8 41.34 5.60 -38.52
N LYS A 9 42.39 4.83 -38.19
CA LYS A 9 42.32 3.42 -37.80
C LYS A 9 42.04 3.36 -36.31
N GLU A 10 40.96 2.69 -35.90
CA GLU A 10 40.73 2.29 -34.51
C GLU A 10 41.58 1.06 -34.17
N PRO A 11 42.17 1.00 -32.96
CA PRO A 11 42.88 -0.19 -32.49
C PRO A 11 41.91 -1.16 -31.80
N THR A 12 41.81 -2.36 -32.33
CA THR A 12 41.17 -3.53 -31.70
C THR A 12 42.05 -4.00 -30.55
N ALA A 13 41.63 -3.76 -29.31
CA ALA A 13 42.22 -4.39 -28.14
C ALA A 13 41.61 -5.80 -27.98
N GLN A 14 42.39 -6.82 -28.30
CA GLN A 14 42.14 -8.18 -27.85
C GLN A 14 42.59 -8.26 -26.39
N MET A 15 41.66 -8.57 -25.50
CA MET A 15 41.97 -9.02 -24.15
C MET A 15 41.73 -10.52 -24.13
N ASP A 16 42.81 -11.27 -23.89
CA ASP A 16 42.79 -12.68 -23.59
C ASP A 16 42.38 -12.84 -22.12
N GLU A 17 41.23 -13.49 -21.88
CA GLU A 17 40.81 -13.94 -20.55
C GLU A 17 41.38 -15.35 -20.33
N GLU A 18 42.30 -15.46 -19.38
CA GLU A 18 42.78 -16.73 -18.83
C GLU A 18 41.76 -17.22 -17.79
N GLU A 19 41.11 -18.36 -18.08
CA GLU A 19 40.26 -19.11 -17.13
C GLU A 19 41.16 -19.92 -16.19
N GLU A 20 41.23 -19.55 -14.91
CA GLU A 20 41.73 -20.41 -13.83
C GLU A 20 40.55 -21.24 -13.27
N GLU A 21 40.56 -22.55 -13.56
CA GLU A 21 39.70 -23.54 -12.91
C GLU A 21 40.31 -23.92 -11.56
N GLU A 22 39.71 -23.47 -10.44
CA GLU A 22 39.98 -24.02 -9.11
C GLU A 22 38.98 -25.16 -8.80
N GLU A 23 39.51 -26.38 -8.70
CA GLU A 23 38.79 -27.57 -8.20
C GLU A 23 38.62 -27.48 -6.67
N GLU A 24 37.39 -27.29 -6.18
CA GLU A 24 37.05 -27.47 -4.77
C GLU A 24 36.62 -28.91 -4.46
N GLU A 25 37.30 -29.54 -3.49
CA GLU A 25 36.97 -30.87 -2.96
C GLU A 25 35.72 -30.87 -2.06
N PRO A 26 34.91 -31.96 -2.04
CA PRO A 26 33.70 -32.03 -1.24
C PRO A 26 33.97 -32.34 0.25
N VAL A 27 33.65 -31.38 1.12
CA VAL A 27 33.65 -31.54 2.59
C VAL A 27 32.43 -32.36 3.05
N GLY A 28 32.69 -33.34 3.91
CA GLY A 28 31.77 -34.39 4.34
C GLY A 28 30.51 -33.91 5.10
N GLN A 29 29.39 -34.55 4.76
CA GLN A 29 28.09 -34.39 5.43
C GLN A 29 28.10 -35.09 6.81
N THR A 30 27.93 -34.30 7.87
CA THR A 30 27.57 -34.80 9.21
C THR A 30 26.06 -34.73 9.38
N ALA A 31 25.43 -35.90 9.50
CA ALA A 31 23.99 -36.03 9.72
C ALA A 31 23.61 -35.68 11.17
N LEU A 32 22.92 -34.55 11.36
CA LEU A 32 22.29 -34.18 12.63
C LEU A 32 20.89 -34.79 12.73
N ARG A 33 20.72 -35.70 13.70
CA ARG A 33 19.44 -36.33 14.05
C ARG A 33 18.69 -35.43 15.04
N ILE A 34 17.69 -34.69 14.55
CA ILE A 34 16.80 -33.88 15.41
C ILE A 34 15.64 -34.76 15.90
N ARG A 35 15.47 -34.85 17.23
CA ARG A 35 14.30 -35.47 17.86
C ARG A 35 13.23 -34.40 18.07
N VAL A 36 12.03 -34.66 17.55
CA VAL A 36 10.82 -33.84 17.75
C VAL A 36 10.12 -34.26 19.06
N PRO A 37 9.83 -33.35 20.00
CA PRO A 37 8.94 -33.66 21.11
C PRO A 37 7.46 -33.51 20.69
N ALA A 38 6.65 -34.48 21.11
CA ALA A 38 5.21 -34.50 20.88
C ALA A 38 4.50 -33.39 21.68
N LEU A 39 3.67 -32.59 20.99
CA LEU A 39 2.86 -31.55 21.61
C LEU A 39 1.62 -32.16 22.29
N SER A 40 1.54 -31.92 23.59
CA SER A 40 0.41 -32.19 24.47
C SER A 40 -0.75 -31.23 24.16
N SER A 41 -1.94 -31.80 23.91
CA SER A 41 -3.20 -31.07 23.72
C SER A 41 -3.65 -30.41 25.02
N SER A 42 -3.64 -29.08 25.07
CA SER A 42 -4.30 -28.31 26.13
C SER A 42 -5.44 -27.50 25.54
N ARG A 43 -6.67 -27.81 25.97
CA ARG A 43 -7.90 -27.12 25.59
C ARG A 43 -8.03 -25.85 26.44
N PHE A 44 -7.99 -24.68 25.80
CA PHE A 44 -8.34 -23.41 26.44
C PHE A 44 -9.78 -23.03 26.05
N THR A 45 -10.67 -22.99 27.04
CA THR A 45 -12.03 -22.46 26.88
C THR A 45 -12.01 -20.94 27.16
N TYR A 46 -12.34 -20.13 26.15
CA TYR A 46 -12.58 -18.71 26.34
C TYR A 46 -14.03 -18.47 26.79
N LEU A 47 -14.19 -17.96 28.01
CA LEU A 47 -15.43 -17.32 28.47
C LEU A 47 -15.47 -15.90 27.89
N HIS A 48 -16.44 -15.61 27.01
CA HIS A 48 -16.70 -14.26 26.53
C HIS A 48 -17.69 -13.54 27.45
N SER A 49 -17.16 -12.55 28.18
CA SER A 49 -17.93 -11.49 28.83
C SER A 49 -18.44 -10.52 27.75
N SER A 50 -19.75 -10.35 27.66
CA SER A 50 -20.40 -9.41 26.74
C SER A 50 -20.64 -8.08 27.44
N SER A 51 -19.92 -7.02 27.06
CA SER A 51 -20.35 -5.64 27.34
C SER A 51 -19.48 -4.61 26.59
N LEU A 52 -20.15 -3.67 25.90
CA LEU A 52 -19.62 -2.38 25.36
C LEU A 52 -18.73 -2.51 24.09
N THR A 53 -18.92 -1.82 22.96
CA THR A 53 -19.35 -0.43 22.73
C THR A 53 -19.85 -0.23 21.28
N SER A 54 -21.08 0.28 21.11
CA SER A 54 -21.60 0.81 19.82
C SER A 54 -21.34 2.32 19.62
N HIS A 55 -20.44 2.93 20.40
CA HIS A 55 -20.30 4.39 20.44
C HIS A 55 -19.34 4.99 19.39
N ASN A 56 -18.33 4.27 18.90
CA ASN A 56 -17.33 4.84 17.99
C ASN A 56 -17.80 4.98 16.53
N ILE A 57 -18.70 4.12 16.05
CA ILE A 57 -19.21 4.18 14.67
C ILE A 57 -20.22 5.34 14.49
N LEU A 58 -20.94 5.68 15.56
CA LEU A 58 -22.03 6.67 15.52
C LEU A 58 -21.51 8.13 15.53
N LEU A 59 -20.30 8.37 16.05
CA LEU A 59 -19.66 9.69 16.01
C LEU A 59 -19.12 10.04 14.62
N HIS A 60 -18.66 9.05 13.84
CA HIS A 60 -18.15 9.30 12.48
C HIS A 60 -19.28 9.58 11.48
N LEU A 61 -20.43 8.92 11.62
CA LEU A 61 -21.60 9.18 10.75
C LEU A 61 -22.27 10.54 11.02
N ARG A 62 -22.18 11.07 12.24
CA ARG A 62 -22.72 12.41 12.56
C ARG A 62 -21.91 13.55 11.93
N SER A 63 -20.63 13.33 11.60
CA SER A 63 -19.80 14.32 10.89
C SER A 63 -20.21 14.53 9.42
N LEU A 64 -20.93 13.59 8.80
CA LEU A 64 -21.38 13.69 7.40
C LEU A 64 -22.72 14.42 7.24
N ILE A 65 -23.47 14.63 8.33
CA ILE A 65 -24.79 15.27 8.33
C ILE A 65 -24.70 16.81 8.20
N ALA A 66 -23.51 17.40 8.36
CA ALA A 66 -23.32 18.85 8.16
C ALA A 66 -23.34 19.29 6.68
N ALA A 67 -23.39 18.36 5.72
CA ALA A 67 -23.39 18.63 4.28
C ALA A 67 -24.77 18.44 3.64
N GLY A 68 -25.80 19.14 4.14
CA GLY A 68 -26.94 19.60 3.35
C GLY A 68 -27.77 18.59 2.51
N SER A 69 -27.73 17.29 2.78
CA SER A 69 -28.54 16.31 2.04
C SER A 69 -29.88 16.08 2.76
N LYS A 70 -30.95 16.64 2.21
CA LYS A 70 -32.34 16.40 2.66
C LYS A 70 -32.79 15.00 2.23
N ARG A 71 -32.30 13.96 2.90
CA ARG A 71 -33.04 12.69 2.99
C ARG A 71 -33.84 12.71 4.27
N THR A 72 -35.13 12.42 4.15
CA THR A 72 -36.10 12.37 5.24
C THR A 72 -35.65 11.35 6.29
N LEU A 73 -35.60 11.80 7.54
CA LEU A 73 -35.11 11.08 8.72
C LEU A 73 -35.81 9.71 8.94
N GLU A 74 -37.02 9.55 8.40
CA GLU A 74 -37.81 8.31 8.48
C GLU A 74 -37.30 7.20 7.55
N GLN A 75 -36.74 7.52 6.37
CA GLN A 75 -36.23 6.50 5.43
C GLN A 75 -34.89 5.89 5.87
N VAL A 76 -34.09 6.61 6.65
CA VAL A 76 -32.80 6.10 7.14
C VAL A 76 -32.97 5.20 8.37
N ALA A 77 -34.03 5.41 9.15
CA ALA A 77 -34.36 4.56 10.30
C ALA A 77 -34.90 3.18 9.89
N GLU A 78 -35.64 3.10 8.78
CA GLU A 78 -36.19 1.83 8.27
C GLU A 78 -35.12 0.90 7.66
N ASP A 79 -34.12 1.45 6.97
CA ASP A 79 -33.01 0.67 6.40
C ASP A 79 -32.02 0.17 7.47
N ALA A 80 -31.86 0.90 8.59
CA ALA A 80 -31.00 0.48 9.69
C ALA A 80 -31.59 -0.69 10.51
N ALA A 81 -32.92 -0.81 10.58
CA ALA A 81 -33.61 -1.85 11.33
C ALA A 81 -33.60 -3.24 10.64
N ARG A 82 -33.32 -3.31 9.33
CA ARG A 82 -33.26 -4.59 8.58
C ARG A 82 -31.89 -5.27 8.57
N THR A 83 -30.86 -4.65 9.16
CA THR A 83 -29.47 -5.16 9.11
C THR A 83 -28.93 -5.59 10.48
N THR A 84 -29.81 -5.93 11.43
CA THR A 84 -29.45 -6.51 12.74
C THR A 84 -29.31 -8.03 12.68
N GLY A 85 -28.57 -8.52 11.68
CA GLY A 85 -27.99 -9.86 11.70
C GLY A 85 -26.58 -9.78 12.27
N SER A 86 -26.41 -10.07 13.56
CA SER A 86 -25.13 -10.04 14.26
C SER A 86 -24.25 -11.23 13.85
N GLY A 87 -23.72 -11.18 12.63
CA GLY A 87 -22.61 -12.00 12.18
C GLY A 87 -21.33 -11.18 12.31
N SER A 88 -20.41 -11.63 13.16
CA SER A 88 -19.06 -11.09 13.25
C SER A 88 -18.30 -11.45 11.97
N VAL A 89 -18.56 -10.73 10.87
CA VAL A 89 -17.85 -10.90 9.61
C VAL A 89 -16.45 -10.33 9.80
N SER A 90 -15.45 -11.21 9.71
CA SER A 90 -14.05 -10.89 9.95
C SER A 90 -13.57 -9.79 9.00
N CYS A 91 -12.59 -8.98 9.40
CA CYS A 91 -12.00 -7.94 8.55
C CYS A 91 -11.47 -8.50 7.22
N ALA A 92 -11.05 -9.78 7.19
CA ALA A 92 -10.60 -10.47 5.98
C ALA A 92 -11.74 -10.68 4.96
N GLU A 93 -12.95 -10.98 5.40
CA GLU A 93 -14.10 -11.20 4.51
C GLU A 93 -14.64 -9.90 3.91
N ARG A 94 -14.48 -8.76 4.59
CA ARG A 94 -14.91 -7.46 4.06
C ARG A 94 -14.02 -6.96 2.92
N ASN A 95 -12.73 -7.28 2.91
CA ASN A 95 -11.85 -6.99 1.77
C ASN A 95 -12.23 -7.78 0.51
N SER A 96 -12.83 -8.95 0.70
CA SER A 96 -13.22 -9.84 -0.38
C SER A 96 -14.37 -9.32 -1.24
N LEU A 97 -15.29 -8.53 -0.66
CA LEU A 97 -16.50 -8.08 -1.36
C LEU A 97 -16.24 -6.89 -2.30
N TYR A 98 -15.22 -6.09 -2.04
CA TYR A 98 -14.91 -4.90 -2.85
C TYR A 98 -13.87 -5.15 -3.95
N ASN A 99 -13.07 -6.22 -3.84
CA ASN A 99 -12.06 -6.58 -4.82
C ASN A 99 -12.54 -7.57 -5.90
N GLY A 100 -13.85 -7.87 -5.97
CA GLY A 100 -14.42 -8.76 -6.97
C GLY A 100 -13.58 -10.04 -7.11
N GLN A 101 -13.54 -10.83 -6.03
CA GLN A 101 -12.69 -12.03 -5.82
C GLN A 101 -12.01 -12.54 -7.11
N SER A 102 -10.89 -11.95 -7.45
CA SER A 102 -9.94 -12.63 -8.32
C SER A 102 -9.35 -13.73 -7.47
N PHE A 103 -9.75 -14.97 -7.76
CA PHE A 103 -9.17 -16.13 -7.13
C PHE A 103 -7.67 -16.11 -7.44
N LEU A 104 -6.86 -16.14 -6.38
CA LEU A 104 -5.42 -16.32 -6.54
C LEU A 104 -5.20 -17.71 -7.16
N PRO A 105 -4.48 -17.82 -8.28
CA PRO A 105 -4.17 -19.11 -8.91
C PRO A 105 -3.58 -20.08 -7.88
N SER A 106 -3.97 -21.36 -7.93
CA SER A 106 -3.59 -22.36 -6.92
C SER A 106 -2.08 -22.49 -6.77
N ALA A 107 -1.32 -22.42 -7.86
CA ALA A 107 0.14 -22.43 -7.85
C ALA A 107 0.74 -21.24 -7.07
N ARG A 108 0.19 -20.03 -7.29
CA ARG A 108 0.61 -18.81 -6.57
C ARG A 108 0.22 -18.85 -5.10
N ALA A 109 -0.97 -19.36 -4.78
CA ALA A 109 -1.40 -19.57 -3.40
C ALA A 109 -0.50 -20.56 -2.67
N ALA A 110 -0.11 -21.66 -3.33
CA ALA A 110 0.84 -22.63 -2.79
C ALA A 110 2.25 -22.05 -2.61
N ASP A 111 2.68 -21.12 -3.45
CA ASP A 111 3.95 -20.40 -3.27
C ASP A 111 3.93 -19.53 -2.00
N LEU A 112 2.88 -18.72 -1.81
CA LEU A 112 2.75 -17.88 -0.61
C LEU A 112 2.61 -18.70 0.67
N ALA A 113 1.97 -19.87 0.61
CA ALA A 113 1.79 -20.75 1.76
C ALA A 113 3.10 -21.36 2.30
N LYS A 114 4.19 -21.31 1.53
CA LYS A 114 5.52 -21.76 1.98
C LYS A 114 6.23 -20.70 2.83
N LEU A 115 5.78 -19.46 2.79
CA LEU A 115 6.40 -18.36 3.51
C LEU A 115 5.97 -18.37 4.99
N PRO A 116 6.87 -17.96 5.91
CA PRO A 116 6.55 -17.93 7.33
C PRO A 116 5.51 -16.84 7.62
N GLU A 117 4.45 -17.20 8.35
CA GLU A 117 3.41 -16.26 8.73
C GLU A 117 3.90 -15.28 9.80
N VAL A 118 3.70 -13.98 9.56
CA VAL A 118 3.94 -12.93 10.55
C VAL A 118 2.65 -12.67 11.31
N HIS A 119 2.69 -12.76 12.64
CA HIS A 119 1.56 -12.46 13.50
C HIS A 119 1.62 -11.00 13.97
N PRO A 120 0.72 -10.12 13.49
CA PRO A 120 0.75 -8.70 13.84
C PRO A 120 0.26 -8.45 15.28
N ASP A 121 0.97 -7.62 16.03
CA ASP A 121 0.48 -7.07 17.30
C ASP A 121 -0.31 -5.78 17.05
N LEU A 122 -1.63 -5.87 17.23
CA LEU A 122 -2.58 -4.76 17.04
C LEU A 122 -3.07 -4.18 18.37
N SER A 123 -2.33 -4.37 19.46
CA SER A 123 -2.70 -3.91 20.80
C SER A 123 -2.89 -2.39 20.89
N ALA A 124 -2.16 -1.60 20.09
CA ALA A 124 -2.29 -0.13 20.04
C ALA A 124 -3.68 0.36 19.56
N SER A 125 -4.46 -0.53 18.94
CA SER A 125 -5.76 -0.24 18.34
C SER A 125 -6.83 -1.24 18.75
N ASP A 126 -6.79 -1.69 20.01
CA ASP A 126 -7.78 -2.58 20.64
C ASP A 126 -8.00 -3.89 19.84
N GLY A 127 -6.94 -4.40 19.22
CA GLY A 127 -6.97 -5.63 18.42
C GLY A 127 -7.60 -5.47 17.03
N ARG A 128 -7.90 -4.25 16.58
CA ARG A 128 -8.44 -3.96 15.24
C ARG A 128 -7.47 -3.08 14.46
N PRO A 129 -7.22 -3.32 13.16
CA PRO A 129 -6.36 -2.44 12.38
C PRO A 129 -6.93 -1.01 12.30
N GLU A 130 -6.10 -0.02 12.59
CA GLU A 130 -6.42 1.40 12.46
C GLU A 130 -6.51 1.79 10.98
N LEU A 131 -7.44 2.69 10.66
CA LEU A 131 -7.63 3.21 9.30
C LEU A 131 -6.94 4.56 9.13
N PHE A 132 -6.14 4.73 8.10
CA PHE A 132 -5.45 5.98 7.80
C PHE A 132 -5.97 6.56 6.49
N THR A 133 -5.94 7.88 6.32
CA THR A 133 -6.04 8.50 4.99
C THR A 133 -4.64 8.78 4.44
N ARG A 134 -4.51 8.96 3.12
CA ARG A 134 -3.23 9.37 2.50
C ARG A 134 -2.67 10.64 3.14
N GLU A 135 -3.52 11.60 3.48
CA GLU A 135 -3.13 12.86 4.12
C GLU A 135 -2.64 12.65 5.55
N SER A 136 -3.21 11.68 6.29
CA SER A 136 -2.73 11.34 7.62
C SER A 136 -1.38 10.62 7.57
N ILE A 137 -1.18 9.70 6.62
CA ILE A 137 0.10 9.00 6.42
C ILE A 137 1.17 10.01 5.98
N ALA A 138 0.88 10.86 5.00
CA ALA A 138 1.80 11.88 4.52
C ALA A 138 2.16 12.91 5.60
N ALA A 139 1.23 13.27 6.47
CA ALA A 139 1.55 14.16 7.60
C ALA A 139 2.42 13.46 8.65
N ALA A 140 2.22 12.16 8.87
CA ALA A 140 3.00 11.40 9.83
C ALA A 140 4.41 11.06 9.32
N LEU A 141 4.56 10.67 8.06
CA LEU A 141 5.81 10.15 7.48
C LEU A 141 6.50 11.12 6.51
N GLY A 142 5.78 12.11 6.00
CA GLY A 142 6.23 12.97 4.92
C GLY A 142 5.89 12.43 3.52
N GLY A 143 6.40 13.12 2.50
CA GLY A 143 6.24 12.77 1.09
C GLY A 143 4.94 13.29 0.44
N ASN A 144 4.88 13.21 -0.89
CA ASN A 144 3.71 13.62 -1.67
C ASN A 144 2.80 12.42 -1.98
N ALA A 145 1.79 12.19 -1.14
CA ALA A 145 0.90 11.03 -1.26
C ALA A 145 -0.24 11.18 -2.27
N LYS A 146 -0.32 12.29 -3.04
CA LYS A 146 -1.54 12.63 -3.80
C LYS A 146 -1.96 11.59 -4.83
N PHE A 147 -1.03 10.94 -5.54
CA PHE A 147 -1.39 9.99 -6.61
C PHE A 147 -0.44 8.81 -6.81
N ASN A 148 0.60 8.69 -6.00
CA ASN A 148 1.63 7.67 -6.22
C ASN A 148 1.45 6.46 -5.30
N TRP A 149 1.73 5.28 -5.84
CA TRP A 149 1.83 4.06 -5.05
C TRP A 149 3.15 3.98 -4.29
N HIS A 150 4.25 4.44 -4.89
CA HIS A 150 5.52 4.65 -4.19
C HIS A 150 5.62 6.09 -3.70
N ILE A 151 5.90 6.30 -2.42
CA ILE A 151 5.99 7.64 -1.83
C ILE A 151 7.38 7.82 -1.25
N TYR A 152 8.19 8.63 -1.94
CA TYR A 152 9.49 9.05 -1.46
C TYR A 152 9.33 10.13 -0.39
N VAL A 153 10.01 9.94 0.72
CA VAL A 153 10.08 10.90 1.82
C VAL A 153 11.25 11.85 1.53
N ALA A 154 10.95 12.94 0.81
CA ALA A 154 11.96 13.95 0.49
C ALA A 154 12.38 14.77 1.73
N GLU A 155 11.42 15.07 2.60
CA GLU A 155 11.61 15.77 3.86
C GLU A 155 11.14 14.84 4.99
N PRO A 156 12.06 14.19 5.72
CA PRO A 156 11.69 13.26 6.77
C PRO A 156 11.06 13.99 7.95
N THR A 157 9.93 13.48 8.41
CA THR A 157 9.32 13.88 9.67
C THR A 157 10.08 13.24 10.83
N GLN A 158 9.76 13.64 12.06
CA GLN A 158 10.33 12.98 13.25
C GLN A 158 10.06 11.47 13.25
N LEU A 159 8.88 11.05 12.81
CA LEU A 159 8.51 9.63 12.78
C LEU A 159 9.26 8.87 11.69
N SER A 160 9.31 9.38 10.45
CA SER A 160 10.07 8.68 9.40
C SER A 160 11.57 8.68 9.65
N ALA A 161 12.13 9.73 10.24
CA ALA A 161 13.54 9.74 10.67
C ALA A 161 13.82 8.69 11.77
N LYS A 162 12.90 8.52 12.74
CA LYS A 162 13.05 7.56 13.83
C LYS A 162 13.14 6.10 13.35
N TYR A 163 12.43 5.76 12.28
CA TYR A 163 12.36 4.41 11.71
C TYR A 163 13.11 4.27 10.36
N ASP A 164 13.96 5.24 10.01
CA ASP A 164 14.69 5.33 8.72
C ASP A 164 13.83 5.07 7.47
N ILE A 165 12.60 5.62 7.47
CA ILE A 165 11.65 5.44 6.39
C ILE A 165 11.91 6.49 5.30
N ARG A 166 12.58 6.07 4.23
CA ARG A 166 12.82 6.91 3.04
C ARG A 166 11.79 6.69 1.94
N LEU A 167 11.15 5.54 1.95
CA LEU A 167 10.19 5.09 0.95
C LEU A 167 9.16 4.17 1.59
N TYR A 168 7.90 4.36 1.22
CA TYR A 168 6.81 3.44 1.58
C TYR A 168 5.81 3.30 0.44
N LEU A 169 4.98 2.25 0.50
CA LEU A 169 3.98 1.96 -0.53
C LEU A 169 2.55 2.16 -0.03
N CYS A 170 1.71 2.85 -0.81
CA CYS A 170 0.26 2.96 -0.61
C CYS A 170 -0.47 2.31 -1.79
N LEU A 171 -0.73 1.01 -1.67
CA LEU A 171 -1.32 0.16 -2.70
C LEU A 171 -2.84 0.18 -2.61
N THR A 172 -3.54 0.27 -3.75
CA THR A 172 -5.00 0.28 -3.79
C THR A 172 -5.54 -0.23 -5.12
N LYS A 173 -6.72 -0.85 -5.12
CA LYS A 173 -7.43 -1.32 -6.33
C LYS A 173 -6.60 -2.30 -7.18
N LEU A 174 -5.81 -3.14 -6.52
CA LEU A 174 -5.01 -4.18 -7.14
C LEU A 174 -5.51 -5.55 -6.70
N ALA A 175 -5.44 -6.51 -7.60
CA ALA A 175 -5.70 -7.92 -7.29
C ALA A 175 -4.53 -8.51 -6.48
N TRP A 176 -4.81 -9.57 -5.74
CA TRP A 176 -3.82 -10.41 -5.03
C TRP A 176 -2.89 -9.69 -4.05
N LEU A 177 -3.26 -8.47 -3.62
CA LEU A 177 -2.65 -7.84 -2.46
C LEU A 177 -2.83 -8.74 -1.23
N PRO A 178 -1.98 -8.59 -0.19
CA PRO A 178 -2.13 -9.38 1.02
C PRO A 178 -3.54 -9.25 1.59
N ALA A 179 -4.06 -10.33 2.18
CA ALA A 179 -5.44 -10.35 2.69
C ALA A 179 -5.61 -9.55 3.99
N GLY A 180 -4.51 -9.30 4.70
CA GLY A 180 -4.48 -8.56 5.95
C GLY A 180 -3.04 -8.33 6.44
N PRO A 181 -2.87 -7.64 7.58
CA PRO A 181 -1.55 -7.42 8.17
C PRO A 181 -0.80 -8.73 8.45
N GLY A 182 0.49 -8.76 8.17
CA GLY A 182 1.34 -9.94 8.35
C GLY A 182 1.22 -11.03 7.27
N LYS A 183 0.30 -10.88 6.30
CA LYS A 183 0.12 -11.83 5.20
C LYS A 183 0.99 -11.49 3.99
N HIS A 184 1.20 -12.46 3.11
CA HIS A 184 1.93 -12.26 1.85
C HIS A 184 0.97 -11.99 0.70
N GLY A 185 1.49 -11.54 -0.44
CA GLY A 185 0.69 -11.27 -1.64
C GLY A 185 1.53 -11.12 -2.90
N PHE A 186 0.90 -10.65 -3.96
CA PHE A 186 1.54 -10.31 -5.24
C PHE A 186 1.15 -8.92 -5.71
N LEU A 187 1.99 -8.36 -6.57
CA LEU A 187 1.81 -7.06 -7.20
C LEU A 187 2.11 -7.19 -8.71
N HIS A 188 1.11 -6.97 -9.55
CA HIS A 188 1.19 -7.19 -11.02
C HIS A 188 1.89 -6.06 -11.79
N LEU A 189 2.85 -5.42 -11.15
CA LEU A 189 3.41 -4.15 -11.60
C LEU A 189 4.89 -4.12 -11.23
N ASP A 190 5.72 -3.71 -12.18
CA ASP A 190 7.10 -3.39 -11.87
C ASP A 190 7.14 -2.11 -11.03
N LEU A 191 7.90 -2.17 -9.93
CA LEU A 191 8.29 -0.96 -9.21
C LEU A 191 9.43 -0.29 -9.96
N ASP A 192 9.54 1.03 -9.84
CA ASP A 192 10.63 1.76 -10.48
C ASP A 192 11.97 1.17 -10.03
N GLN A 193 12.93 1.04 -10.96
CA GLN A 193 14.26 0.50 -10.62
C GLN A 193 14.92 1.26 -9.47
N LYS A 194 14.58 2.53 -9.27
CA LYS A 194 15.05 3.30 -8.12
C LYS A 194 14.62 2.70 -6.80
N VAL A 195 13.40 2.15 -6.70
CA VAL A 195 12.87 1.48 -5.52
C VAL A 195 13.61 0.17 -5.26
N THR A 196 13.90 -0.59 -6.32
CA THR A 196 14.60 -1.88 -6.18
C THR A 196 16.12 -1.71 -6.03
N LYS A 197 16.69 -0.59 -6.46
CA LYS A 197 18.14 -0.31 -6.42
C LYS A 197 18.57 0.68 -5.32
N THR A 198 17.66 1.24 -4.51
CA THR A 198 18.00 2.39 -3.64
C THR A 198 19.09 2.09 -2.60
N ASN A 199 19.41 0.83 -2.35
CA ASN A 199 20.44 0.42 -1.38
C ASN A 199 21.69 -0.21 -2.03
N ALA A 200 21.74 -0.34 -3.36
CA ALA A 200 22.86 -1.00 -4.04
C ALA A 200 24.12 -0.12 -4.25
N GLY A 201 24.14 1.08 -3.66
CA GLY A 201 25.28 2.00 -3.70
C GLY A 201 26.13 1.86 -2.45
N ASP A 202 27.35 1.34 -2.61
CA ASP A 202 28.52 1.43 -1.70
C ASP A 202 28.80 0.35 -0.66
N SER A 203 28.06 -0.76 -0.57
CA SER A 203 28.60 -1.92 0.16
C SER A 203 28.10 -3.23 -0.41
N SER A 204 29.01 -4.20 -0.51
CA SER A 204 28.80 -5.56 -1.02
C SER A 204 27.94 -6.43 -0.10
N THR A 205 27.02 -5.81 0.64
CA THR A 205 26.14 -6.49 1.57
C THR A 205 24.75 -6.52 0.97
N ASP A 206 24.19 -7.72 1.03
CA ASP A 206 22.90 -8.18 0.52
C ASP A 206 21.72 -7.37 1.12
N ASP A 207 21.62 -6.08 0.81
CA ASP A 207 20.60 -5.18 1.35
C ASP A 207 19.29 -5.36 0.56
N ASP A 208 18.59 -6.42 0.92
CA ASP A 208 17.20 -6.69 0.58
C ASP A 208 16.30 -5.48 0.93
N PRO A 209 15.76 -4.74 -0.06
CA PRO A 209 15.04 -3.51 0.21
C PRO A 209 13.70 -3.80 0.89
N ARG A 210 13.64 -3.51 2.19
CA ARG A 210 12.44 -3.63 3.03
C ARG A 210 11.62 -2.35 2.99
N LEU A 211 10.32 -2.48 2.74
CA LEU A 211 9.41 -1.34 2.61
C LEU A 211 8.14 -1.50 3.46
N HIS A 212 7.73 -0.42 4.12
CA HIS A 212 6.44 -0.36 4.77
C HIS A 212 5.31 -0.31 3.74
N ILE A 213 4.32 -1.19 3.89
CA ILE A 213 3.17 -1.25 2.98
C ILE A 213 1.88 -0.85 3.69
N PHE A 214 1.14 0.03 3.03
CA PHE A 214 -0.22 0.43 3.34
C PHE A 214 -1.15 -0.06 2.23
N VAL A 215 -2.22 -0.75 2.61
CA VAL A 215 -3.20 -1.29 1.66
C VAL A 215 -4.53 -0.54 1.81
N GLY A 216 -5.02 -0.03 0.69
CA GLY A 216 -6.26 0.71 0.56
C GLY A 216 -7.49 -0.20 0.75
N MET A 217 -8.43 0.27 1.54
CA MET A 217 -9.68 -0.38 1.89
C MET A 217 -10.83 0.31 1.13
N GLY A 218 -11.30 -0.33 0.06
CA GLY A 218 -12.47 0.13 -0.71
C GLY A 218 -12.18 1.18 -1.78
N GLY A 219 -13.24 1.61 -2.48
CA GLY A 219 -13.17 2.56 -3.60
C GLY A 219 -13.73 3.97 -3.30
N GLY A 220 -14.02 4.27 -2.04
CA GLY A 220 -14.63 5.53 -1.63
C GLY A 220 -13.68 6.73 -1.60
N THR A 221 -14.26 7.93 -1.48
CA THR A 221 -13.54 9.18 -1.21
C THR A 221 -14.03 9.75 0.13
N PRO A 222 -13.16 9.91 1.15
CA PRO A 222 -11.72 9.63 1.13
C PRO A 222 -11.41 8.12 1.10
N GLU A 223 -10.24 7.80 0.53
CA GLU A 223 -9.70 6.45 0.51
C GLU A 223 -9.02 6.16 1.85
N PHE A 224 -9.36 5.03 2.47
CA PHE A 224 -8.77 4.59 3.72
C PHE A 224 -7.71 3.53 3.48
N PHE A 225 -6.69 3.49 4.32
CA PHE A 225 -5.53 2.61 4.25
C PHE A 225 -5.33 1.92 5.58
N GLN A 226 -4.79 0.72 5.54
CA GLN A 226 -4.36 -0.02 6.73
C GLN A 226 -2.87 -0.31 6.61
N TYR A 227 -2.14 -0.22 7.71
CA TYR A 227 -0.75 -0.65 7.75
C TYR A 227 -0.67 -2.17 7.80
N TYR A 228 0.10 -2.76 6.89
CA TYR A 228 0.14 -4.21 6.68
C TYR A 228 1.45 -4.86 7.15
N GLY A 229 2.47 -4.06 7.44
CA GLY A 229 3.79 -4.51 7.87
C GLY A 229 4.92 -4.01 6.98
N MET A 230 6.11 -4.55 7.24
CA MET A 230 7.32 -4.39 6.46
C MET A 230 7.45 -5.57 5.49
N TYR A 231 7.76 -5.29 4.23
CA TYR A 231 7.81 -6.29 3.17
C TYR A 231 9.14 -6.27 2.44
N ARG A 232 9.65 -7.47 2.16
CA ARG A 232 10.62 -7.71 1.09
C ARG A 232 9.85 -7.84 -0.23
N ILE A 233 10.33 -7.16 -1.26
CA ILE A 233 9.72 -7.19 -2.59
C ILE A 233 10.67 -7.87 -3.56
N THR A 234 10.29 -9.05 -4.02
CA THR A 234 11.11 -9.87 -4.93
C THR A 234 10.44 -10.03 -6.29
N HIS A 235 11.23 -10.17 -7.34
CA HIS A 235 10.68 -10.53 -8.65
C HIS A 235 10.07 -11.94 -8.56
N ALA A 236 8.84 -12.08 -9.06
CA ALA A 236 8.21 -13.37 -9.27
C ALA A 236 8.21 -13.69 -10.76
N GLU A 237 7.89 -14.94 -11.11
CA GLU A 237 7.60 -15.29 -12.49
C GLU A 237 6.48 -14.39 -13.01
N ARG A 238 6.67 -13.84 -14.22
CA ARG A 238 5.67 -13.00 -14.90
C ARG A 238 4.34 -13.75 -15.01
N LEU A 239 3.25 -13.01 -15.17
CA LEU A 239 1.94 -13.65 -15.29
C LEU A 239 1.86 -14.42 -16.60
N SER A 240 1.45 -15.68 -16.49
CA SER A 240 1.00 -16.44 -17.67
C SER A 240 -0.24 -15.79 -18.28
N LYS A 241 -0.59 -16.20 -19.50
CA LYS A 241 -1.78 -15.70 -20.20
C LYS A 241 -3.06 -15.99 -19.40
N GLU A 242 -3.16 -17.19 -18.85
CA GLU A 242 -4.32 -17.63 -18.07
C GLU A 242 -4.44 -16.81 -16.76
N GLU A 243 -3.32 -16.53 -16.10
CA GLU A 243 -3.28 -15.67 -14.91
C GLU A 243 -3.66 -14.22 -15.25
N TRP A 244 -3.19 -13.72 -16.39
CA TRP A 244 -3.56 -12.40 -16.88
C TRP A 244 -5.06 -12.28 -17.15
N GLU A 245 -5.65 -13.27 -17.84
CA GLU A 245 -7.09 -13.30 -18.12
C GLU A 245 -7.95 -13.40 -16.85
N ALA A 246 -7.45 -14.08 -15.81
CA ALA A 246 -8.09 -14.19 -14.50
C ALA A 246 -8.10 -12.87 -13.70
N LEU A 247 -7.28 -11.88 -14.08
CA LEU A 247 -7.27 -10.58 -13.41
C LEU A 247 -8.55 -9.77 -13.73
N PRO A 248 -9.10 -9.05 -12.73
CA PRO A 248 -10.21 -8.15 -12.98
C PRO A 248 -9.79 -7.03 -13.93
N ALA A 249 -10.76 -6.46 -14.65
CA ALA A 249 -10.49 -5.47 -15.70
C ALA A 249 -9.74 -4.23 -15.19
N ALA A 250 -10.05 -3.76 -13.98
CA ALA A 250 -9.43 -2.57 -13.40
C ALA A 250 -7.91 -2.75 -13.14
N PRO A 251 -7.45 -3.80 -12.42
CA PRO A 251 -6.04 -4.14 -12.34
C PRO A 251 -5.35 -4.31 -13.69
N ARG A 252 -5.97 -4.99 -14.67
CA ARG A 252 -5.38 -5.13 -16.01
C ARG A 252 -5.13 -3.78 -16.68
N TRP A 253 -6.07 -2.86 -16.58
CA TRP A 253 -5.91 -1.52 -17.13
C TRP A 253 -4.73 -0.77 -16.51
N ASN A 254 -4.55 -0.88 -15.19
CA ASN A 254 -3.41 -0.29 -14.50
C ASN A 254 -2.06 -0.82 -15.01
N VAL A 255 -1.97 -2.13 -15.29
CA VAL A 255 -0.76 -2.74 -15.87
C VAL A 255 -0.50 -2.20 -17.28
N VAL A 256 -1.53 -2.15 -18.13
CA VAL A 256 -1.42 -1.61 -19.50
C VAL A 256 -0.92 -0.15 -19.48
N GLU A 257 -1.49 0.70 -18.62
CA GLU A 257 -1.09 2.10 -18.53
C GLU A 257 0.39 2.26 -18.11
N LYS A 258 0.84 1.43 -17.18
CA LYS A 258 2.24 1.42 -16.73
C LYS A 258 3.17 0.92 -17.83
N MET A 259 2.83 -0.16 -18.52
CA MET A 259 3.63 -0.71 -19.62
C MET A 259 3.72 0.26 -20.80
N VAL A 260 2.64 0.95 -21.17
CA VAL A 260 2.67 2.01 -22.20
C VAL A 260 3.65 3.11 -21.83
N SER A 261 3.62 3.54 -20.56
CA SER A 261 4.50 4.59 -20.05
C SER A 261 5.96 4.15 -19.98
N GLN A 262 6.22 2.86 -19.73
CA GLN A 262 7.56 2.27 -19.72
C GLN A 262 8.11 2.09 -21.14
N LYS A 263 7.35 1.43 -22.03
CA LYS A 263 7.75 1.19 -23.43
C LYS A 263 7.89 2.48 -24.22
N GLY A 264 7.10 3.49 -23.91
CA GLY A 264 7.26 4.83 -24.47
C GLY A 264 8.59 5.48 -24.10
N ARG A 265 9.07 5.26 -22.87
CA ARG A 265 10.39 5.73 -22.41
C ARG A 265 11.53 4.94 -23.05
N GLU A 266 11.37 3.62 -23.20
CA GLU A 266 12.40 2.74 -23.78
C GLU A 266 12.58 2.97 -25.29
N SER A 267 11.49 3.13 -26.05
CA SER A 267 11.54 3.23 -27.51
C SER A 267 11.56 4.67 -28.05
N GLY A 268 11.34 5.67 -27.20
CA GLY A 268 11.11 7.06 -27.60
C GLY A 268 9.80 7.28 -28.37
N GLN A 269 9.03 6.22 -28.65
CA GLN A 269 7.75 6.28 -29.34
C GLN A 269 6.62 5.85 -28.41
N ARG A 270 5.59 6.69 -28.28
CA ARG A 270 4.42 6.35 -27.48
C ARG A 270 3.63 5.24 -28.18
N LYS A 271 3.61 4.05 -27.59
CA LYS A 271 2.76 2.94 -28.01
C LYS A 271 1.29 3.23 -27.67
N GLU A 272 0.39 2.73 -28.50
CA GLU A 272 -1.04 2.83 -28.23
C GLU A 272 -1.43 1.87 -27.10
N LYS A 273 -2.39 2.26 -26.25
CA LYS A 273 -2.85 1.40 -25.14
C LYS A 273 -3.46 0.09 -25.63
N THR A 274 -4.13 0.13 -26.78
CA THR A 274 -4.76 -1.02 -27.46
C THR A 274 -3.71 -2.04 -27.90
N ASP A 275 -2.65 -1.60 -28.60
CA ASP A 275 -1.54 -2.48 -29.02
C ASP A 275 -0.88 -3.21 -27.83
N ILE A 276 -0.59 -2.52 -26.72
CA ILE A 276 -0.03 -3.17 -25.52
C ILE A 276 -1.00 -4.17 -24.92
N ARG A 277 -2.29 -3.83 -24.86
CA ARG A 277 -3.33 -4.72 -24.34
C ARG A 277 -3.48 -5.97 -25.21
N ASP A 278 -3.56 -5.83 -26.53
CA ASP A 278 -3.74 -6.93 -27.47
C ASP A 278 -2.56 -7.90 -27.41
N ARG A 279 -1.33 -7.39 -27.20
CA ARG A 279 -0.13 -8.22 -27.00
C ARG A 279 -0.11 -8.95 -25.66
N LEU A 280 -0.65 -8.36 -24.59
CA LEU A 280 -0.83 -9.05 -23.31
C LEU A 280 -1.92 -10.12 -23.42
N ASP A 281 -3.04 -9.79 -24.07
CA ASP A 281 -4.16 -10.71 -24.29
C ASP A 281 -3.76 -11.86 -25.24
N SER A 282 -2.84 -11.64 -26.18
CA SER A 282 -2.30 -12.71 -27.04
C SER A 282 -1.26 -13.58 -26.34
N GLY A 283 -0.61 -13.07 -25.28
CA GLY A 283 0.52 -13.70 -24.60
C GLY A 283 1.88 -13.39 -25.23
N GLU A 284 1.94 -12.52 -26.25
CA GLU A 284 3.20 -12.01 -26.80
C GLU A 284 3.98 -11.22 -25.74
N TYR A 285 3.26 -10.44 -24.94
CA TYR A 285 3.81 -9.81 -23.74
C TYR A 285 3.31 -10.52 -22.49
N LEU A 286 4.20 -10.66 -21.52
CA LEU A 286 3.87 -11.17 -20.18
C LEU A 286 3.86 -10.02 -19.18
N ALA A 287 2.76 -9.89 -18.44
CA ALA A 287 2.62 -8.87 -17.42
C ALA A 287 3.63 -9.08 -16.28
N PRO A 288 4.26 -7.99 -15.78
CA PRO A 288 5.18 -8.10 -14.65
C PRO A 288 4.46 -8.58 -13.39
N CYS A 289 5.19 -9.28 -12.52
CA CYS A 289 4.69 -9.75 -11.24
C CYS A 289 5.80 -9.70 -10.20
N MET A 290 5.49 -9.11 -9.05
CA MET A 290 6.36 -9.03 -7.88
C MET A 290 5.70 -9.77 -6.73
N ARG A 291 6.49 -10.50 -5.95
CA ARG A 291 6.06 -11.13 -4.71
C ARG A 291 6.25 -10.16 -3.55
N LEU A 292 5.19 -10.02 -2.75
CA LEU A 292 5.18 -9.24 -1.52
C LEU A 292 5.29 -10.20 -0.34
N GLU A 293 6.50 -10.31 0.23
CA GLU A 293 6.76 -11.13 1.39
C GLU A 293 6.80 -10.27 2.65
N CYS A 294 5.79 -10.39 3.53
CA CYS A 294 5.86 -9.76 4.84
C CYS A 294 7.00 -10.39 5.66
N VAL A 295 7.98 -9.56 6.04
CA VAL A 295 9.14 -9.99 6.84
C VAL A 295 8.96 -9.67 8.31
N GLU A 296 8.21 -8.61 8.62
CA GLU A 296 8.02 -8.11 9.98
C GLU A 296 6.76 -7.25 10.08
N PHE A 297 6.14 -7.24 11.26
CA PHE A 297 5.15 -6.24 11.63
C PHE A 297 5.70 -5.41 12.80
N ASP A 298 6.31 -4.26 12.51
CA ASP A 298 6.87 -3.37 13.53
C ASP A 298 5.74 -2.73 14.35
N ALA A 299 5.52 -3.31 15.54
CA ALA A 299 4.49 -2.87 16.48
C ALA A 299 4.82 -1.49 17.10
N GLY A 300 6.10 -1.16 17.25
CA GLY A 300 6.54 0.14 17.76
C GLY A 300 6.21 1.25 16.78
N PHE A 301 6.58 1.04 15.51
CA PHE A 301 6.20 1.94 14.42
C PHE A 301 4.69 2.09 14.31
N TYR A 302 3.96 0.98 14.33
CA TYR A 302 2.51 1.00 14.22
C TYR A 302 1.86 1.80 15.37
N LYS A 303 2.31 1.60 16.61
CA LYS A 303 1.83 2.35 17.76
C LYS A 303 2.05 3.85 17.59
N ASP A 304 3.28 4.27 17.25
CA ASP A 304 3.61 5.69 17.07
C ASP A 304 2.81 6.31 15.92
N LEU A 305 2.55 5.53 14.86
CA LEU A 305 1.74 5.96 13.73
C LEU A 305 0.27 6.20 14.14
N VAL A 306 -0.31 5.31 14.96
CA VAL A 306 -1.66 5.48 15.52
C VAL A 306 -1.72 6.72 16.41
N GLU A 307 -0.73 6.94 17.26
CA GLU A 307 -0.64 8.12 18.12
C GLU A 307 -0.54 9.41 17.30
N ALA A 308 0.30 9.44 16.26
CA ALA A 308 0.44 10.58 15.35
C ALA A 308 -0.89 10.92 14.66
N ARG A 309 -1.65 9.90 14.23
CA ARG A 309 -2.99 10.09 13.66
C ARG A 309 -3.95 10.72 14.67
N ARG A 310 -4.00 10.21 15.90
CA ARG A 310 -4.90 10.72 16.95
C ARG A 310 -4.60 12.19 17.28
N LYS A 311 -3.32 12.53 17.47
CA LYS A 311 -2.88 13.90 17.73
C LYS A 311 -3.33 14.87 16.62
N LYS A 312 -3.16 14.49 15.36
CA LYS A 312 -3.60 15.32 14.22
C LYS A 312 -5.12 15.52 14.22
N ALA A 313 -5.90 14.49 14.56
CA ALA A 313 -7.35 14.60 14.64
C ALA A 313 -7.81 15.56 15.76
N GLU A 314 -7.10 15.58 16.89
CA GLU A 314 -7.34 16.54 17.99
C GLU A 314 -7.07 17.98 17.54
N GLU A 315 -5.91 18.22 16.90
CA GLU A 315 -5.54 19.54 16.36
C GLU A 315 -6.56 20.08 15.34
N GLU A 316 -7.06 19.21 14.45
CA GLU A 316 -8.11 19.56 13.48
C GLU A 316 -9.46 19.89 14.16
N SER A 317 -9.77 19.26 15.29
CA SER A 317 -11.00 19.52 16.05
C SER A 317 -10.96 20.85 16.79
N ASP A 318 -9.80 21.21 17.34
CA ASP A 318 -9.57 22.49 18.02
C ASP A 318 -9.62 23.66 17.05
N ALA A 319 -8.98 23.53 15.88
CA ALA A 319 -8.99 24.55 14.84
C ALA A 319 -10.41 24.91 14.37
N ARG A 320 -11.28 23.90 14.19
CA ARG A 320 -12.69 24.10 13.81
C ARG A 320 -13.51 24.79 14.90
N SER A 321 -13.15 24.61 16.16
CA SER A 321 -13.84 25.22 17.30
C SER A 321 -13.54 26.71 17.40
N VAL A 322 -12.29 27.11 17.14
CA VAL A 322 -11.86 28.52 17.11
C VAL A 322 -12.52 29.28 15.96
N GLU A 323 -12.59 28.69 14.76
CA GLU A 323 -13.20 29.35 13.59
C GLU A 323 -14.69 29.67 13.82
N LYS A 324 -15.43 28.77 14.48
CA LYS A 324 -16.83 29.02 14.85
C LYS A 324 -17.00 30.14 15.87
N GLN A 325 -16.06 30.28 16.81
CA GLN A 325 -16.11 31.38 17.78
C GLN A 325 -15.88 32.75 17.12
N VAL A 326 -14.95 32.85 16.17
CA VAL A 326 -14.67 34.12 15.46
C VAL A 326 -15.87 34.58 14.63
N LEU A 327 -16.55 33.66 13.93
CA LEU A 327 -17.76 33.96 13.16
C LEU A 327 -18.99 34.29 14.01
N SER A 328 -19.00 33.91 15.29
CA SER A 328 -20.10 34.18 16.22
C SER A 328 -20.01 35.55 16.91
N THR A 329 -18.94 36.32 16.68
CA THR A 329 -18.89 37.68 17.22
C THR A 329 -19.96 38.55 16.54
N PRO A 330 -20.91 39.14 17.29
CA PRO A 330 -22.03 39.87 16.72
C PRO A 330 -21.50 41.09 15.97
N SER A 331 -21.55 41.01 14.65
CA SER A 331 -21.19 42.11 13.76
C SER A 331 -22.07 43.30 14.12
N LYS A 332 -21.48 44.28 14.81
CA LYS A 332 -22.13 45.49 15.30
C LYS A 332 -22.55 46.28 14.06
N LYS A 333 -23.76 45.99 13.56
CA LYS A 333 -24.37 46.63 12.39
C LYS A 333 -24.38 48.14 12.64
N ARG A 334 -23.40 48.83 12.06
CA ARG A 334 -23.22 50.28 12.17
C ARG A 334 -24.43 50.92 11.53
N ARG A 335 -25.39 51.32 12.36
CA ARG A 335 -26.62 52.01 11.98
C ARG A 335 -26.21 53.35 11.40
N THR A 336 -26.17 53.46 10.08
CA THR A 336 -26.02 54.74 9.38
C THR A 336 -27.30 55.52 9.62
N SER A 337 -27.27 56.43 10.58
CA SER A 337 -28.31 57.43 10.78
C SER A 337 -28.43 58.25 9.50
N GLY A 338 -29.62 58.24 8.89
CA GLY A 338 -29.95 59.04 7.73
C GLY A 338 -29.70 60.52 8.00
N ARG A 339 -28.99 61.16 7.08
CA ARG A 339 -28.90 62.60 6.97
C ARG A 339 -30.08 63.05 6.12
N ALA A 340 -31.06 63.68 6.78
CA ALA A 340 -32.05 64.50 6.11
C ALA A 340 -31.34 65.77 5.65
N ASP A 341 -31.37 66.05 4.35
CA ASP A 341 -31.11 67.38 3.83
C ASP A 341 -32.34 67.78 3.00
N ALA A 342 -32.91 68.91 3.40
CA ALA A 342 -33.99 69.63 2.75
C ALA A 342 -33.42 70.50 1.62
N ASP A 343 -34.09 70.52 0.48
CA ASP A 343 -34.70 71.72 -0.13
C ASP A 343 -35.58 71.33 -1.33
#